data_AF-A0A3N4QBF2-F1
#
_entry.id   AF-A0A3N4QBF2-F1
#
_cell.length_a   1.000
_cell.length_b   1.000
_cell.length_c   1.000
_cell.angle_alpha   90.00
_cell.angle_beta   90.00
_cell.angle_gamma   90.00
#
_symmetry.space_group_name_H-M   'P 1'
#
loop_
_entity.id
_entity.type
_entity.pdbx_description
1 polymer ?
#
loop_
_entity_poly.entity_id
_entity_poly.type
_entity_poly.pdbx_seq_one_letter_code
_entity_poly.pdbx_strand_id
1 'polypeptide(L)'
;MRIIQLMLVLLLAGTGVTMGQAKKGTLATAKIKVPTVQCNMCKDAIQRYFLREEGVKSMVVDVKKKEATVKYYTDRTNIENIKTSIANVGYDADEVTANEDSYKALPKCCQKPEDGGGPPPKKKG
;
A
#
# COMPACT_ATOMS: atom_id res chain seq x y z
N MET A 1 -49.54 -27.26 17.21
CA MET A 1 -48.80 -26.92 15.97
C MET A 1 -48.95 -25.46 15.55
N ARG A 2 -50.13 -24.82 15.67
CA ARG A 2 -50.31 -23.37 15.38
C ARG A 2 -49.50 -22.41 16.27
N ILE A 3 -49.32 -22.72 17.55
CA ILE A 3 -48.53 -21.90 18.49
C ILE A 3 -47.02 -22.00 18.23
N ILE A 4 -46.55 -23.17 17.80
CA ILE A 4 -45.15 -23.40 17.38
C ILE A 4 -44.89 -22.65 16.05
N GLN A 5 -45.87 -22.61 15.14
CA GLN A 5 -45.80 -21.77 13.93
C GLN A 5 -45.77 -20.27 14.27
N LEU A 6 -46.53 -19.81 15.28
CA LEU A 6 -46.51 -18.41 15.72
C LEU A 6 -45.17 -18.02 16.37
N MET A 7 -44.52 -18.94 17.10
CA MET A 7 -43.19 -18.71 17.65
C MET A 7 -42.07 -18.74 16.59
N LEU A 8 -42.23 -19.52 15.52
CA LEU A 8 -41.27 -19.56 14.42
C LEU A 8 -41.29 -18.27 13.57
N VAL A 9 -42.47 -17.66 13.38
CA VAL A 9 -42.63 -16.41 12.63
C VAL A 9 -42.08 -15.20 13.39
N LEU A 10 -42.11 -15.22 14.73
CA LEU A 10 -41.57 -14.16 15.57
C LEU A 10 -40.02 -14.13 15.59
N LEU A 11 -39.37 -15.29 15.39
CA LEU A 11 -37.90 -15.37 15.29
C LEU A 11 -37.36 -14.82 13.96
N LEU A 12 -38.16 -14.78 12.88
CA LEU A 12 -37.73 -14.27 11.57
C LEU A 12 -37.82 -12.74 11.42
N ALA A 13 -38.45 -12.02 12.36
CA ALA A 13 -38.59 -10.56 12.28
C ALA A 13 -37.43 -9.78 12.96
N GLY A 14 -36.52 -10.48 13.65
CA GLY A 14 -35.50 -9.88 14.51
C GLY A 14 -34.15 -9.55 13.86
N THR A 15 -33.91 -9.88 12.60
CA THR A 15 -32.65 -9.51 11.93
C THR A 15 -32.73 -8.06 11.46
N GLY A 16 -32.57 -7.14 12.41
CA GLY A 16 -32.29 -5.74 12.13
C GLY A 16 -31.09 -5.65 11.20
N VAL A 17 -31.32 -5.15 9.99
CA VAL A 17 -30.27 -4.70 9.08
C VAL A 17 -29.48 -3.61 9.79
N THR A 18 -28.35 -3.98 10.40
CA THR A 18 -27.33 -3.01 10.80
C THR A 18 -26.74 -2.44 9.52
N MET A 19 -27.32 -1.35 9.02
CA MET A 19 -26.66 -0.49 8.03
C MET A 19 -25.40 0.05 8.69
N GLY A 20 -24.27 -0.63 8.46
CA GLY A 20 -22.95 -0.11 8.79
C GLY A 20 -22.77 1.22 8.07
N GLN A 21 -22.77 2.33 8.82
CA GLN A 21 -22.48 3.63 8.25
C GLN A 21 -21.06 3.59 7.70
N ALA A 22 -20.94 3.58 6.38
CA ALA A 22 -19.66 3.76 5.70
C ALA A 22 -19.14 5.15 6.04
N LYS A 23 -18.32 5.26 7.09
CA LYS A 23 -17.56 6.47 7.40
C LYS A 23 -16.77 6.81 6.13
N LYS A 24 -17.09 7.95 5.51
CA LYS A 24 -16.23 8.56 4.49
C LYS A 24 -14.92 8.94 5.18
N GLY A 25 -13.94 8.05 5.14
CA GLY A 25 -12.61 8.30 5.70
C GLY A 25 -12.01 9.56 5.09
N THR A 26 -11.38 10.38 5.92
CA THR A 26 -10.70 11.61 5.50
C THR A 26 -9.48 11.23 4.66
N LEU A 27 -9.42 11.74 3.44
CA LEU A 27 -8.31 11.50 2.53
C LEU A 27 -7.26 12.59 2.68
N ALA A 28 -6.02 12.19 2.96
CA ALA A 28 -4.85 13.04 2.90
C ALA A 28 -3.95 12.65 1.72
N THR A 29 -3.14 13.60 1.26
CA THR A 29 -2.10 13.37 0.25
C THR A 29 -0.75 13.72 0.86
N ALA A 30 0.23 12.84 0.70
CA ALA A 30 1.61 13.08 1.14
C ALA A 30 2.59 12.74 0.01
N LYS A 31 3.78 13.33 0.10
CA LYS A 31 4.91 13.11 -0.79
C LYS A 31 6.06 12.54 0.03
N ILE A 32 6.61 11.42 -0.41
CA ILE A 32 7.66 10.67 0.28
C ILE A 32 8.83 10.52 -0.69
N LYS A 33 10.05 10.86 -0.28
CA LYS A 33 11.23 10.64 -1.12
C LYS A 33 11.60 9.16 -1.13
N VAL A 34 11.88 8.63 -2.30
CA VAL A 34 12.27 7.23 -2.53
C VAL A 34 13.54 7.17 -3.39
N PRO A 35 14.72 7.49 -2.79
CA PRO A 35 15.95 7.75 -3.55
C PRO A 35 16.51 6.51 -4.29
N THR A 36 16.11 5.33 -3.83
CA THR A 36 16.51 4.00 -4.30
C THR A 36 15.74 3.51 -5.52
N VAL A 37 14.66 4.20 -5.92
CA VAL A 37 13.89 3.86 -7.11
C VAL A 37 14.66 4.29 -8.36
N GLN A 38 14.96 3.32 -9.24
CA GLN A 38 15.80 3.57 -10.42
C GLN A 38 15.09 3.33 -11.75
N CYS A 39 14.04 2.51 -11.76
CA CYS A 39 13.36 2.14 -12.99
C CYS A 39 11.86 1.91 -12.81
N ASN A 40 11.18 1.72 -13.93
CA ASN A 40 9.74 1.46 -13.94
C ASN A 40 9.38 0.16 -13.19
N MET A 41 10.26 -0.85 -13.20
CA MET A 41 10.02 -2.08 -12.43
C MET A 41 10.05 -1.83 -10.92
N CYS A 42 10.98 -0.99 -10.42
CA CYS A 42 11.01 -0.58 -9.02
C CYS A 42 9.72 0.15 -8.64
N LYS A 43 9.28 1.10 -9.49
CA LYS A 43 8.01 1.81 -9.32
C LYS A 43 6.83 0.84 -9.24
N ASP A 44 6.74 -0.08 -10.19
CA ASP A 44 5.60 -0.99 -10.29
C ASP A 44 5.56 -1.94 -9.09
N ALA A 45 6.71 -2.38 -8.58
CA ALA A 45 6.81 -3.19 -7.38
C ALA A 45 6.20 -2.48 -6.16
N ILE A 46 6.60 -1.24 -5.92
CA ILE A 46 6.05 -0.42 -4.83
C ILE A 46 4.55 -0.21 -5.02
N GLN A 47 4.12 0.21 -6.21
CA GLN A 47 2.71 0.47 -6.47
C GLN A 47 1.85 -0.79 -6.28
N ARG A 48 2.29 -1.96 -6.75
CA ARG A 48 1.57 -3.23 -6.57
C ARG A 48 1.46 -3.66 -5.11
N TYR A 49 2.45 -3.35 -4.28
CA TYR A 49 2.34 -3.58 -2.85
C TYR A 49 1.20 -2.73 -2.25
N PHE A 50 1.20 -1.43 -2.54
CA PHE A 50 0.22 -0.48 -2.01
C PHE A 50 -1.19 -0.58 -2.61
N LEU A 51 -1.38 -1.33 -3.70
CA LEU A 51 -2.73 -1.70 -4.16
C LEU A 51 -3.45 -2.66 -3.21
N ARG A 52 -2.69 -3.40 -2.39
CA ARG A 52 -3.22 -4.37 -1.43
C ARG A 52 -3.15 -3.85 0.02
N GLU A 53 -2.46 -2.73 0.23
CA GLU A 53 -2.29 -2.13 1.55
C GLU A 53 -3.58 -1.45 2.00
N GLU A 54 -4.08 -1.82 3.17
CA GLU A 54 -5.27 -1.19 3.74
C GLU A 54 -5.00 0.27 4.13
N GLY A 55 -5.96 1.14 3.84
CA GLY A 55 -5.84 2.57 4.14
C GLY A 55 -5.13 3.40 3.08
N VAL A 56 -4.51 2.79 2.06
CA VAL A 56 -3.99 3.52 0.91
C VAL A 56 -5.01 3.49 -0.24
N LYS A 57 -5.40 4.67 -0.71
CA LYS A 57 -6.31 4.81 -1.85
C LYS A 57 -5.57 4.70 -3.17
N SER A 58 -4.42 5.36 -3.28
CA SER A 58 -3.56 5.26 -4.46
C SER A 58 -2.14 5.70 -4.13
N MET A 59 -1.18 5.14 -4.87
CA MET A 59 0.22 5.54 -4.80
C MET A 59 0.77 5.74 -6.21
N VAL A 60 1.41 6.88 -6.44
CA VAL A 60 2.06 7.23 -7.70
C VAL A 60 3.53 7.49 -7.44
N VAL A 61 4.40 6.63 -7.98
CA VAL A 61 5.85 6.82 -7.88
C VAL A 61 6.38 7.47 -9.15
N ASP A 62 7.13 8.56 -8.99
CA ASP A 62 7.85 9.26 -10.04
C ASP A 62 9.35 8.91 -9.94
N VAL A 63 9.80 8.07 -10.87
CA VAL A 63 11.19 7.60 -10.96
C VAL A 63 12.16 8.74 -11.24
N LYS A 64 11.73 9.79 -11.99
CA LYS A 64 12.61 10.91 -12.34
C LYS A 64 12.83 11.82 -11.14
N LYS A 65 11.77 12.07 -10.37
CA LYS A 65 11.82 12.91 -9.16
C LYS A 65 12.26 12.15 -7.92
N LYS A 66 12.31 10.81 -8.00
CA LYS A 66 12.56 9.93 -6.85
C LYS A 66 11.58 10.22 -5.70
N GLU A 67 10.31 10.41 -6.04
CA GLU A 67 9.25 10.79 -5.10
C GLU A 67 8.01 9.91 -5.31
N ALA A 68 7.42 9.45 -4.21
CA ALA A 68 6.14 8.74 -4.18
C ALA A 68 5.05 9.67 -3.62
N THR A 69 4.04 9.94 -4.43
CA THR A 69 2.82 10.65 -3.99
C THR A 69 1.78 9.61 -3.57
N VAL A 70 1.37 9.65 -2.31
CA VAL A 70 0.39 8.72 -1.74
C VAL A 70 -0.87 9.45 -1.34
N LYS A 71 -2.03 8.89 -1.69
CA LYS A 71 -3.34 9.28 -1.18
C LYS A 71 -3.82 8.21 -0.22
N TYR A 72 -4.08 8.57 1.03
CA TYR A 72 -4.40 7.62 2.08
C TYR A 72 -5.48 8.15 3.01
N TYR A 73 -6.13 7.23 3.71
CA TYR A 73 -7.17 7.45 4.68
C TYR A 73 -6.55 7.68 6.06
N THR A 74 -6.64 8.89 6.60
CA THR A 74 -6.00 9.26 7.87
C THR A 74 -6.60 8.55 9.08
N ASP A 75 -7.81 7.99 8.94
CA ASP A 75 -8.49 7.16 9.93
C ASP A 75 -7.99 5.71 9.97
N ARG A 76 -7.21 5.28 8.96
CA ARG A 76 -6.72 3.91 8.83
C ARG A 76 -5.20 3.79 8.89
N THR A 77 -4.49 4.78 8.36
CA THR A 77 -3.03 4.79 8.33
C THR A 77 -2.48 6.21 8.43
N ASN A 78 -1.16 6.33 8.64
CA ASN A 78 -0.44 7.58 8.76
C ASN A 78 0.83 7.58 7.90
N ILE A 79 1.52 8.72 7.81
CA ILE A 79 2.71 8.87 6.97
C ILE A 79 3.85 7.95 7.43
N GLU A 80 4.04 7.79 8.74
CA GLU A 80 5.11 6.95 9.28
C GLU A 80 4.92 5.49 8.91
N ASN A 81 3.70 4.96 9.07
CA ASN A 81 3.35 3.61 8.65
C ASN A 81 3.58 3.41 7.15
N ILE A 82 3.23 4.39 6.31
CA ILE A 82 3.48 4.30 4.87
C ILE A 82 4.98 4.28 4.57
N LYS A 83 5.80 5.11 5.23
CA LYS A 83 7.25 5.09 5.09
C LYS A 83 7.81 3.72 5.50
N THR A 84 7.37 3.18 6.64
CA THR A 84 7.75 1.84 7.10
C THR A 84 7.32 0.75 6.12
N SER A 85 6.12 0.82 5.56
CA SER A 85 5.67 -0.12 4.55
C SER A 85 6.53 -0.06 3.28
N ILE A 86 6.96 1.13 2.83
CA ILE A 86 7.92 1.26 1.71
C ILE A 86 9.27 0.61 2.07
N ALA A 87 9.78 0.85 3.28
CA ALA A 87 10.99 0.22 3.78
C ALA A 87 10.88 -1.32 3.85
N ASN A 88 9.72 -1.84 4.22
CA ASN A 88 9.42 -3.27 4.22
C ASN A 88 9.29 -3.87 2.82
N VAL A 89 9.06 -3.07 1.78
CA VAL A 89 9.19 -3.52 0.39
C VAL A 89 10.67 -3.60 -0.03
N GLY A 90 11.58 -2.99 0.73
CA GLY A 90 13.02 -2.97 0.46
C GLY A 90 13.52 -1.66 -0.14
N TYR A 91 12.75 -0.56 -0.06
CA TYR A 91 13.15 0.74 -0.60
C TYR A 91 13.25 1.79 0.51
N ASP A 92 14.29 2.63 0.48
CA ASP A 92 14.38 3.79 1.39
C ASP A 92 13.20 4.76 1.18
N ALA A 93 12.67 5.30 2.28
CA ALA A 93 11.51 6.19 2.32
C ALA A 93 11.76 7.39 3.26
N ASP A 94 12.10 8.53 2.69
CA ASP A 94 12.62 9.71 3.40
C ASP A 94 13.76 9.35 4.37
N GLU A 95 13.49 9.39 5.67
CA GLU A 95 14.41 9.10 6.76
C GLU A 95 14.42 7.62 7.18
N VAL A 96 13.46 6.83 6.67
CA VAL A 96 13.34 5.40 6.98
C VAL A 96 14.11 4.60 5.94
N THR A 97 15.15 3.90 6.38
CA THR A 97 15.97 3.04 5.53
C THR A 97 15.25 1.73 5.23
N ALA A 98 15.50 1.14 4.05
CA ALA A 98 14.99 -0.16 3.67
C ALA A 98 15.29 -1.23 4.72
N ASN A 99 14.33 -2.12 4.95
CA ASN A 99 14.56 -3.32 5.73
C ASN A 99 15.58 -4.21 5.00
N GLU A 100 16.60 -4.69 5.72
CA GLU A 100 17.70 -5.44 5.12
C GLU A 100 17.24 -6.74 4.45
N ASP A 101 16.32 -7.47 5.07
CA ASP A 101 15.83 -8.76 4.56
C ASP A 101 15.01 -8.54 3.29
N SER A 102 14.11 -7.55 3.32
CA SER A 102 13.33 -7.15 2.15
C SER A 102 14.21 -6.64 1.01
N TYR A 103 15.25 -5.87 1.33
CA TYR A 103 16.21 -5.37 0.35
C TYR A 103 17.02 -6.50 -0.32
N LYS A 104 17.47 -7.48 0.48
CA LYS A 104 18.16 -8.67 -0.04
C LYS A 104 17.25 -9.55 -0.90
N ALA A 105 15.95 -9.56 -0.60
CA ALA A 105 14.93 -10.27 -1.39
C ALA A 105 14.56 -9.56 -2.70
N LEU A 106 14.92 -8.28 -2.86
CA LEU A 106 14.69 -7.57 -4.12
C LEU A 106 15.50 -8.22 -5.26
N PRO A 107 14.95 -8.24 -6.49
CA PRO A 107 15.72 -8.61 -7.66
C PRO A 107 16.97 -7.74 -7.77
N LYS A 108 18.09 -8.30 -8.25
CA LYS A 108 19.36 -7.56 -8.44
C LYS A 108 19.17 -6.24 -9.19
N CYS A 109 18.25 -6.18 -10.17
CA CYS A 109 17.98 -4.94 -10.91
C CYS A 109 17.38 -3.80 -10.07
N CYS A 110 16.75 -4.13 -8.95
CA CYS A 110 16.09 -3.20 -8.02
C CYS A 110 16.99 -2.79 -6.85
N GLN A 111 18.14 -3.43 -6.68
CA GLN A 111 19.12 -3.07 -5.65
C GLN A 111 19.92 -1.82 -6.05
N LYS A 112 20.52 -1.18 -5.06
CA LYS A 112 21.37 0.01 -5.21
C LYS A 112 22.55 -0.30 -6.14
N PRO A 113 23.06 0.68 -6.91
CA PRO A 113 24.15 0.45 -7.85
C PRO A 113 25.46 0.06 -7.14
N GLU A 114 25.63 0.51 -5.90
CA GLU A 114 26.77 0.19 -5.03
C GLU A 114 26.86 -1.32 -4.73
N ASP A 115 25.71 -1.99 -4.63
CA ASP A 115 25.63 -3.44 -4.39
C ASP A 115 25.65 -4.26 -5.70
N GLY A 116 26.02 -3.63 -6.83
CA GLY A 116 26.00 -4.25 -8.15
C GLY A 116 24.61 -4.36 -8.79
N GLY A 117 23.63 -3.64 -8.22
CA GLY A 117 22.28 -3.55 -8.76
C GLY A 117 22.12 -2.50 -9.87
N GLY A 118 20.93 -2.47 -10.47
CA GLY A 118 20.56 -1.41 -11.42
C GLY A 118 19.72 -1.89 -12.60
N PRO A 119 19.03 -0.95 -13.28
CA PRO A 119 18.20 -1.31 -14.42
C PRO A 119 19.04 -1.93 -15.54
N PRO A 120 18.51 -2.94 -16.25
CA PRO A 120 19.15 -3.41 -17.46
C PRO A 120 19.29 -2.23 -18.44
N PRO A 121 20.39 -2.19 -19.23
CA PRO A 121 20.60 -1.11 -20.19
C PRO A 121 19.38 -1.03 -21.11
N LYS A 122 18.79 0.17 -21.22
CA LYS A 122 17.66 0.39 -22.13
C LYS A 122 18.15 0.09 -23.54
N LYS A 123 17.65 -1.00 -24.15
CA LYS A 123 17.81 -1.24 -25.60
C LYS A 123 17.20 -0.04 -26.32
N LYS A 124 18.05 0.79 -26.93
CA LYS A 124 17.62 1.83 -27.87
C LYS A 124 17.11 1.08 -29.09
N GLY A 125 15.80 1.04 -29.26
CA GLY A 125 15.15 0.63 -30.51
C GLY A 125 15.16 1.78 -31.49
#